data_AF-A0ABD3GG81-F1
#
_entry.id   AF-A0ABD3GG81-F1
#
_cell.length_a   1.000
_cell.length_b   1.000
_cell.length_c   1.000
_cell.angle_alpha   90.00
_cell.angle_beta   90.00
_cell.angle_gamma   90.00
#
_symmetry.space_group_name_H-M   'P 1'
#
loop_
_entity.id
_entity.type
_entity.pdbx_description
1 polymer ?
#
loop_
_entity_poly.entity_id
_entity_poly.type
_entity_poly.pdbx_seq_one_letter_code
_entity_poly.pdbx_strand_id
1 'polypeptide(L)'
;MVVLQIILSREISPFAYSTGADSHIQSPSKVADYLYPSRWTTTERSREDPVDCTKPEAYFEDDGEYEESENPWSQVKWIGQPAACRVRGELIERLDVVNNFRRGYALRFAQDVEDRTHILPWMLGARVDLNRRKRRVFLDLGSNTFSSSIEWFIQMYPCDFTEIYAFEKKLDLLIIPSGFSEQDNWAVGATGAERTKARPGVPSWIRKRIKVYNEFVSDVDDPDVSAVNITRFIKQELKLTAEDAVMVKMDIEDSEWPVLERWLNDGEMVQIVDEIFVEVHYNHSSMFNFNWNKFTHERNQAKRLLANLRWKGYYIHFWP
;
A
#
# COMPACT_ATOMS: atom_id res chain seq x y z
N MET A 1 11.32 20.88 -58.46
CA MET A 1 12.13 21.78 -59.31
C MET A 1 12.77 22.83 -58.42
N VAL A 2 14.11 22.92 -58.46
CA VAL A 2 15.01 23.93 -57.85
C VAL A 2 15.02 23.88 -56.30
N VAL A 3 15.97 23.29 -55.56
CA VAL A 3 17.46 23.32 -55.56
C VAL A 3 18.04 24.72 -55.45
N LEU A 4 18.45 25.13 -54.24
CA LEU A 4 19.77 25.73 -54.04
C LEU A 4 20.29 25.43 -52.62
N GLN A 5 21.56 25.07 -52.60
CA GLN A 5 22.42 24.58 -51.54
C GLN A 5 23.65 25.52 -51.52
N ILE A 6 24.32 25.67 -50.36
CA ILE A 6 25.75 26.02 -50.11
C ILE A 6 25.81 26.31 -48.58
N ILE A 7 26.28 25.42 -47.69
CA ILE A 7 27.59 24.76 -47.44
C ILE A 7 28.65 25.70 -46.82
N LEU A 8 29.15 25.29 -45.64
CA LEU A 8 30.55 25.21 -45.14
C LEU A 8 30.63 25.71 -43.68
N SER A 9 31.35 25.15 -42.71
CA SER A 9 32.08 23.88 -42.45
C SER A 9 33.03 24.17 -41.26
N ARG A 10 33.20 23.24 -40.31
CA ARG A 10 34.41 22.93 -39.48
C ARG A 10 33.97 21.98 -38.34
N GLU A 11 34.18 20.66 -38.47
CA GLU A 11 35.37 19.87 -38.02
C GLU A 11 35.70 20.12 -36.53
N ILE A 12 35.35 19.24 -35.58
CA ILE A 12 35.80 17.86 -35.22
C ILE A 12 37.30 17.74 -34.95
N SER A 13 37.68 17.53 -33.68
CA SER A 13 38.63 16.48 -33.24
C SER A 13 38.77 16.41 -31.70
N PRO A 14 39.33 15.31 -31.15
CA PRO A 14 38.72 14.61 -30.02
C PRO A 14 39.56 14.73 -28.75
N PHE A 15 38.94 14.53 -27.58
CA PHE A 15 39.71 14.35 -26.34
C PHE A 15 39.64 12.90 -25.85
N ALA A 16 40.86 12.41 -25.65
CA ALA A 16 41.32 11.08 -25.33
C ALA A 16 40.70 10.44 -24.09
N TYR A 17 40.65 9.11 -24.15
CA TYR A 17 40.57 8.19 -23.02
C TYR A 17 41.72 8.43 -22.03
N SER A 18 41.40 8.43 -20.74
CA SER A 18 42.33 8.10 -19.67
C SER A 18 41.62 7.20 -18.66
N THR A 19 42.16 6.00 -18.51
CA THR A 19 41.82 4.99 -17.51
C THR A 19 42.22 5.46 -16.12
N GLY A 20 41.28 5.46 -15.18
CA GLY A 20 41.52 5.65 -13.76
C GLY A 20 40.39 5.00 -12.98
N ALA A 21 40.66 3.80 -12.48
CA ALA A 21 39.78 3.12 -11.54
C ALA A 21 39.90 3.80 -10.18
N ASP A 22 38.79 4.29 -9.64
CA ASP A 22 38.61 4.49 -8.20
C ASP A 22 37.14 4.23 -7.86
N SER A 23 36.94 3.20 -7.05
CA SER A 23 35.64 2.73 -6.60
C SER A 23 35.26 3.44 -5.31
N HIS A 24 34.43 4.48 -5.43
CA HIS A 24 33.71 5.04 -4.30
C HIS A 24 32.22 4.72 -4.45
N ILE A 25 31.77 3.76 -3.66
CA ILE A 25 30.36 3.42 -3.45
C ILE A 25 29.67 4.67 -2.88
N GLN A 26 28.93 5.39 -3.72
CA GLN A 26 28.06 6.46 -3.28
C GLN A 26 26.79 5.87 -2.66
N SER A 27 26.46 6.34 -1.46
CA SER A 27 25.25 5.99 -0.71
C SER A 27 23.97 6.30 -1.50
N PRO A 28 22.90 5.49 -1.41
CA PRO A 28 21.69 5.66 -2.23
C PRO A 28 20.84 6.91 -1.92
N SER A 29 21.19 7.71 -0.91
CA SER A 29 20.31 8.75 -0.36
C SER A 29 20.14 10.01 -1.22
N LYS A 30 20.90 10.18 -2.31
CA LYS A 30 20.89 11.43 -3.10
C LYS A 30 20.02 11.40 -4.37
N VAL A 31 19.44 10.26 -4.73
CA VAL A 31 18.63 10.14 -5.97
C VAL A 31 17.20 10.66 -5.76
N ALA A 32 16.68 10.65 -4.53
CA ALA A 32 15.32 11.10 -4.23
C ALA A 32 15.12 12.62 -4.33
N ASP A 33 16.19 13.42 -4.12
CA ASP A 33 16.10 14.88 -4.07
C ASP A 33 15.92 15.55 -5.45
N TYR A 34 16.20 14.84 -6.54
CA TYR A 34 16.19 15.43 -7.89
C TYR A 34 14.86 15.32 -8.64
N LEU A 35 13.88 14.58 -8.12
CA LEU A 35 12.59 14.35 -8.82
C LEU A 35 11.41 15.15 -8.25
N TYR A 36 11.53 15.75 -7.06
CA TYR A 36 10.46 16.54 -6.44
C TYR A 36 11.05 17.71 -5.61
N PRO A 37 11.07 18.97 -6.11
CA PRO A 37 11.51 20.09 -5.28
C PRO A 37 10.48 20.35 -4.17
N SER A 38 10.90 20.24 -2.91
CA SER A 38 10.03 20.48 -1.75
C SER A 38 9.71 21.98 -1.65
N ARG A 39 8.40 22.33 -1.66
CA ARG A 39 7.91 23.72 -1.59
C ARG A 39 7.16 24.04 -0.30
N TRP A 40 7.44 23.33 0.79
CA TRP A 40 6.70 23.54 2.04
C TRP A 40 7.61 23.39 3.26
N THR A 41 8.12 24.51 3.76
CA THR A 41 8.60 24.66 5.14
C THR A 41 7.41 25.00 6.02
N THR A 42 6.85 24.01 6.72
CA THR A 42 5.90 24.26 7.81
C THR A 42 6.63 24.10 9.14
N THR A 43 6.61 25.19 9.90
CA THR A 43 7.20 25.37 11.24
C THR A 43 6.84 24.26 12.22
N GLU A 44 7.89 23.64 12.77
CA GLU A 44 7.85 22.64 13.84
C GLU A 44 7.33 23.23 15.16
N ARG A 45 6.49 22.47 15.87
CA ARG A 45 6.37 22.58 17.33
C ARG A 45 7.08 21.38 17.95
N SER A 46 8.03 21.70 18.80
CA SER A 46 8.96 20.83 19.53
C SER A 46 8.29 19.74 20.37
N ARG A 47 8.64 18.48 20.08
CA ARG A 47 8.86 17.46 21.11
C ARG A 47 10.36 17.23 21.22
N GLU A 48 10.83 17.07 22.46
CA GLU A 48 12.23 16.94 22.84
C GLU A 48 12.87 15.72 22.14
N ASP A 49 14.08 15.94 21.62
CA ASP A 49 14.86 15.17 20.63
C ASP A 49 14.35 15.20 19.17
N PRO A 50 15.10 15.80 18.23
CA PRO A 50 14.75 15.76 16.81
C PRO A 50 14.84 14.31 16.31
N VAL A 51 13.70 13.77 15.91
CA VAL A 51 13.61 12.40 15.38
C VAL A 51 14.51 12.27 14.14
N ASP A 52 15.47 11.36 14.18
CA ASP A 52 16.43 11.12 13.09
C ASP A 52 15.80 10.27 11.97
N CYS A 53 15.08 10.91 11.05
CA CYS A 53 14.43 10.26 9.91
C CYS A 53 15.38 9.55 8.93
N THR A 54 16.69 9.53 9.18
CA THR A 54 17.66 8.76 8.39
C THR A 54 17.76 7.29 8.79
N LYS A 55 17.01 6.86 9.81
CA LYS A 55 17.03 5.47 10.32
C LYS A 55 15.62 4.84 10.32
N PRO A 56 15.50 3.51 10.15
CA PRO A 56 14.21 2.82 10.29
C PRO A 56 13.53 3.04 11.63
N GLU A 57 14.33 3.17 12.69
CA GLU A 57 13.86 3.37 14.06
C GLU A 57 13.01 4.64 14.20
N ALA A 58 13.19 5.63 13.34
CA ALA A 58 12.40 6.85 13.34
C ALA A 58 10.95 6.66 12.85
N TYR A 59 10.68 5.57 12.13
CA TYR A 59 9.33 5.12 11.76
C TYR A 59 8.81 4.05 12.73
N PHE A 60 9.68 3.55 13.61
CA PHE A 60 9.37 2.63 14.69
C PHE A 60 9.13 3.44 15.97
N GLU A 61 7.94 3.98 16.12
CA GLU A 61 7.61 4.73 17.35
C GLU A 61 7.45 3.74 18.51
N ASP A 62 8.19 3.92 19.61
CA ASP A 62 8.00 3.14 20.83
C ASP A 62 6.64 3.49 21.42
N ASP A 63 5.74 2.52 21.46
CA ASP A 63 4.41 2.73 21.99
C ASP A 63 4.44 2.77 23.53
N GLY A 64 5.56 2.45 24.20
CA GLY A 64 5.63 2.35 25.66
C GLY A 64 4.78 1.20 26.21
N GLU A 65 4.66 1.10 27.55
CA GLU A 65 3.79 0.12 28.22
C GLU A 65 2.30 0.50 28.07
N TYR A 66 1.75 0.50 26.86
CA TYR A 66 0.31 0.72 26.62
C TYR A 66 -0.56 -0.45 27.11
N GLU A 67 0.03 -1.53 27.63
CA GLU A 67 -0.69 -2.68 28.20
C GLU A 67 -1.56 -2.33 29.43
N GLU A 68 -1.44 -1.13 30.01
CA GLU A 68 -2.20 -0.74 31.22
C GLU A 68 -3.52 0.02 30.98
N SER A 69 -3.95 0.31 29.74
CA SER A 69 -5.23 1.02 29.56
C SER A 69 -6.44 0.07 29.58
N GLU A 70 -6.96 -0.23 30.77
CA GLU A 70 -8.23 -0.95 30.99
C GLU A 70 -9.46 -0.23 30.40
N ASN A 71 -9.32 1.00 29.89
CA ASN A 71 -10.41 1.79 29.37
C ASN A 71 -10.42 1.84 27.82
N PRO A 72 -11.40 1.20 27.16
CA PRO A 72 -11.59 1.30 25.70
C PRO A 72 -11.78 2.75 25.21
N TRP A 73 -12.24 3.66 26.09
CA TRP A 73 -12.38 5.09 25.82
C TRP A 73 -11.08 5.91 25.97
N SER A 74 -9.96 5.32 26.37
CA SER A 74 -8.62 5.95 26.23
C SER A 74 -7.85 5.48 25.00
N GLN A 75 -8.32 4.42 24.34
CA GLN A 75 -7.78 3.86 23.09
C GLN A 75 -8.42 4.48 21.83
N VAL A 76 -9.24 5.51 21.99
CA VAL A 76 -10.03 6.15 20.91
C VAL A 76 -9.15 6.99 19.98
N LYS A 77 -8.72 6.40 18.88
CA LYS A 77 -8.29 7.14 17.70
C LYS A 77 -9.51 7.49 16.86
N TRP A 78 -9.85 8.77 16.77
CA TRP A 78 -10.78 9.24 15.73
C TRP A 78 -10.09 9.28 14.36
N ILE A 79 -8.80 9.56 14.35
CA ILE A 79 -7.88 9.56 13.20
C ILE A 79 -6.52 9.11 13.78
N GLY A 80 -5.73 8.36 13.02
CA GLY A 80 -4.35 7.98 13.39
C GLY A 80 -3.54 9.20 13.81
N GLN A 81 -2.52 9.03 14.65
CA GLN A 81 -1.56 10.13 14.86
C GLN A 81 -0.65 10.22 13.64
N PRO A 82 -0.16 11.40 13.24
CA PRO A 82 0.86 11.48 12.20
C PRO A 82 2.15 10.81 12.70
N ALA A 83 2.83 10.09 11.82
CA ALA A 83 4.18 9.63 12.06
C ALA A 83 5.14 10.81 12.21
N ALA A 84 6.17 10.67 13.03
CA ALA A 84 7.21 11.70 13.17
C ALA A 84 7.92 12.00 11.83
N CYS A 85 8.13 10.96 11.01
CA CYS A 85 8.80 11.07 9.71
C CYS A 85 7.84 10.92 8.54
N ARG A 86 8.08 11.73 7.50
CA ARG A 86 7.34 11.72 6.24
C ARG A 86 7.89 10.67 5.30
N VAL A 87 7.03 10.07 4.48
CA VAL A 87 7.44 9.14 3.41
C VAL A 87 7.30 9.84 2.08
N ARG A 88 8.40 9.92 1.31
CA ARG A 88 8.44 10.66 0.02
C ARG A 88 7.94 12.11 0.13
N GLY A 89 8.15 12.74 1.28
CA GLY A 89 7.69 14.11 1.56
C GLY A 89 6.25 14.22 2.08
N GLU A 90 5.47 13.14 2.07
CA GLU A 90 4.07 13.13 2.47
C GLU A 90 3.85 12.68 3.91
N LEU A 91 2.81 13.22 4.55
CA LEU A 91 2.38 12.84 5.89
C LEU A 91 1.68 11.49 5.87
N ILE A 92 2.13 10.56 6.72
CA ILE A 92 1.55 9.24 6.90
C ILE A 92 1.17 9.01 8.37
N GLU A 93 0.24 8.10 8.64
CA GLU A 93 -0.12 7.71 10.01
C GLU A 93 1.04 7.01 10.72
N ARG A 94 1.09 7.12 12.05
CA ARG A 94 1.98 6.39 12.93
C ARG A 94 1.66 4.88 12.90
N LEU A 95 2.70 4.04 12.89
CA LEU A 95 2.57 2.60 13.14
C LEU A 95 2.31 2.36 14.64
N ASP A 96 1.11 1.94 15.01
CA ASP A 96 0.68 1.74 16.41
C ASP A 96 0.34 0.27 16.68
N VAL A 97 1.00 -0.37 17.64
CA VAL A 97 0.84 -1.82 17.88
C VAL A 97 -0.42 -2.24 18.61
N VAL A 98 -1.11 -1.29 19.25
CA VAL A 98 -2.25 -1.57 20.14
C VAL A 98 -3.55 -1.33 19.40
N ASN A 99 -3.60 -0.25 18.63
CA ASN A 99 -4.80 0.21 17.94
C ASN A 99 -4.71 0.00 16.42
N ASN A 100 -4.09 -1.10 15.98
CA ASN A 100 -4.21 -1.56 14.60
C ASN A 100 -5.69 -1.85 14.27
N PHE A 101 -6.48 -2.25 15.27
CA PHE A 101 -7.91 -2.40 15.16
C PHE A 101 -8.67 -1.09 15.29
N ARG A 102 -9.63 -0.91 14.40
CA ARG A 102 -10.34 0.35 14.20
C ARG A 102 -11.41 0.55 15.28
N ARG A 103 -11.71 1.80 15.64
CA ARG A 103 -12.61 2.14 16.76
C ARG A 103 -13.99 1.49 16.61
N GLY A 104 -14.59 1.56 15.43
CA GLY A 104 -15.88 0.98 15.12
C GLY A 104 -15.87 -0.53 15.36
N TYR A 105 -14.77 -1.20 15.05
CA TYR A 105 -14.59 -2.62 15.35
C TYR A 105 -14.40 -2.88 16.85
N ALA A 106 -13.48 -2.18 17.50
CA ALA A 106 -13.19 -2.31 18.93
C ALA A 106 -14.43 -2.02 19.82
N LEU A 107 -15.26 -1.06 19.41
CA LEU A 107 -16.52 -0.71 20.08
C LEU A 107 -17.73 -1.50 19.58
N ARG A 108 -17.53 -2.46 18.64
CA ARG A 108 -18.58 -3.27 18.00
C ARG A 108 -19.69 -2.45 17.31
N PHE A 109 -19.37 -1.23 16.89
CA PHE A 109 -20.25 -0.36 16.10
C PHE A 109 -20.19 -0.64 14.59
N ALA A 110 -19.13 -1.30 14.13
CA ALA A 110 -18.95 -1.70 12.74
C ALA A 110 -18.26 -3.07 12.68
N GLN A 111 -18.48 -3.83 11.60
CA GLN A 111 -17.62 -4.97 11.29
C GLN A 111 -16.23 -4.46 10.89
N ASP A 112 -15.20 -5.32 10.95
CA ASP A 112 -13.79 -4.94 10.80
C ASP A 112 -13.52 -4.18 9.49
N VAL A 113 -14.05 -4.75 8.40
CA VAL A 113 -14.03 -4.19 7.04
C VAL A 113 -14.91 -2.93 6.85
N GLU A 114 -15.75 -2.58 7.82
CA GLU A 114 -16.73 -1.49 7.73
C GLU A 114 -16.31 -0.21 8.45
N ASP A 115 -15.37 -0.24 9.40
CA ASP A 115 -14.82 1.01 9.94
C ASP A 115 -13.80 1.59 8.97
N ARG A 116 -14.26 2.22 7.90
CA ARG A 116 -13.42 2.67 6.79
C ARG A 116 -12.63 3.94 7.09
N THR A 117 -12.81 4.55 8.28
CA THR A 117 -12.52 5.97 8.52
C THR A 117 -11.10 6.26 8.98
N HIS A 118 -10.41 5.30 9.59
CA HIS A 118 -9.09 5.51 10.17
C HIS A 118 -8.04 5.92 9.14
N ILE A 119 -8.02 5.25 7.98
CA ILE A 119 -6.96 5.39 6.98
C ILE A 119 -7.22 6.48 5.92
N LEU A 120 -8.47 6.93 5.75
CA LEU A 120 -8.83 7.89 4.70
C LEU A 120 -7.98 9.16 4.72
N PRO A 121 -7.67 9.76 5.90
CA PRO A 121 -6.83 10.96 5.95
C PRO A 121 -5.37 10.72 5.54
N TRP A 122 -4.95 9.47 5.46
CA TRP A 122 -3.57 9.07 5.28
C TRP A 122 -3.28 8.49 3.90
N MET A 123 -4.29 8.33 3.03
CA MET A 123 -4.10 7.83 1.67
C MET A 123 -3.20 8.76 0.84
N LEU A 124 -2.31 8.20 0.02
CA LEU A 124 -1.46 9.00 -0.87
C LEU A 124 -2.28 9.80 -1.88
N GLY A 125 -3.34 9.21 -2.43
CA GLY A 125 -4.20 9.90 -3.39
C GLY A 125 -4.99 11.08 -2.81
N ALA A 126 -5.04 11.23 -1.47
CA ALA A 126 -5.57 12.44 -0.82
C ALA A 126 -4.52 13.58 -0.74
N ARG A 127 -3.25 13.28 -1.01
CA ARG A 127 -2.10 14.20 -0.99
C ARG A 127 -1.64 14.57 -2.40
N VAL A 128 -1.72 13.61 -3.32
CA VAL A 128 -1.22 13.71 -4.69
C VAL A 128 -2.33 13.37 -5.68
N ASP A 129 -2.46 14.15 -6.76
CA ASP A 129 -3.40 13.85 -7.84
C ASP A 129 -2.88 12.70 -8.73
N LEU A 130 -3.22 11.47 -8.35
CA LEU A 130 -2.89 10.25 -9.08
C LEU A 130 -3.61 10.15 -10.44
N ASN A 131 -4.69 10.91 -10.66
CA ASN A 131 -5.45 10.87 -11.91
C ASN A 131 -4.68 11.45 -13.11
N ARG A 132 -3.56 12.13 -12.85
CA ARG A 132 -2.63 12.61 -13.89
C ARG A 132 -1.84 11.47 -14.56
N ARG A 133 -1.73 10.30 -13.92
CA ARG A 133 -1.04 9.14 -14.50
C ARG A 133 -1.93 8.47 -15.54
N LYS A 134 -1.34 8.01 -16.65
CA LYS A 134 -2.09 7.38 -17.75
C LYS A 134 -2.71 6.05 -17.34
N ARG A 135 -1.97 5.23 -16.62
CA ARG A 135 -2.44 3.97 -16.04
C ARG A 135 -2.46 4.09 -14.53
N ARG A 136 -3.55 3.62 -13.92
CA ARG A 136 -3.82 3.68 -12.50
C ARG A 136 -4.31 2.29 -12.13
N VAL A 137 -3.39 1.50 -11.59
CA VAL A 137 -3.52 0.06 -11.44
C VAL A 137 -3.77 -0.26 -9.96
N PHE A 138 -4.82 -1.00 -9.69
CA PHE A 138 -5.06 -1.60 -8.39
C PHE A 138 -4.78 -3.09 -8.45
N LEU A 139 -3.92 -3.56 -7.55
CA LEU A 139 -3.62 -4.96 -7.33
C LEU A 139 -4.23 -5.36 -5.99
N ASP A 140 -5.17 -6.30 -6.01
CA ASP A 140 -5.80 -6.85 -4.84
C ASP A 140 -5.34 -8.30 -4.67
N LEU A 141 -4.39 -8.49 -3.75
CA LEU A 141 -3.72 -9.76 -3.52
C LEU A 141 -4.42 -10.43 -2.33
N GLY A 142 -5.23 -11.45 -2.61
CA GLY A 142 -6.13 -12.08 -1.63
C GLY A 142 -7.44 -11.32 -1.49
N SER A 143 -8.20 -11.27 -2.59
CA SER A 143 -9.47 -10.56 -2.67
C SER A 143 -10.57 -11.19 -1.82
N ASN A 144 -10.55 -12.50 -1.56
CA ASN A 144 -11.63 -13.20 -0.87
C ASN A 144 -13.00 -12.93 -1.54
N THR A 145 -13.83 -12.05 -0.97
CA THR A 145 -15.09 -11.61 -1.58
C THR A 145 -15.00 -10.20 -2.14
N PHE A 146 -15.83 -9.85 -3.12
CA PHE A 146 -15.81 -8.52 -3.74
C PHE A 146 -15.96 -7.35 -2.74
N SER A 147 -16.72 -7.54 -1.67
CA SER A 147 -16.96 -6.53 -0.64
C SER A 147 -15.85 -6.40 0.41
N SER A 148 -14.84 -7.29 0.39
CA SER A 148 -13.75 -7.27 1.38
C SER A 148 -12.82 -6.08 1.15
N SER A 149 -12.43 -5.81 -0.11
CA SER A 149 -11.44 -4.80 -0.50
C SER A 149 -11.80 -4.10 -1.81
N ILE A 150 -12.12 -4.82 -2.89
CA ILE A 150 -12.39 -4.23 -4.22
C ILE A 150 -13.48 -3.16 -4.16
N GLU A 151 -14.63 -3.48 -3.57
CA GLU A 151 -15.73 -2.51 -3.41
C GLU A 151 -15.27 -1.25 -2.68
N TRP A 152 -14.46 -1.42 -1.62
CA TRP A 152 -13.94 -0.32 -0.83
C TRP A 152 -13.04 0.59 -1.63
N PHE A 153 -12.06 0.03 -2.35
CA PHE A 153 -11.12 0.83 -3.15
C PHE A 153 -11.84 1.60 -4.25
N ILE A 154 -12.82 0.98 -4.92
CA ILE A 154 -13.63 1.64 -5.94
C ILE A 154 -14.43 2.81 -5.36
N GLN A 155 -14.96 2.68 -4.14
CA GLN A 155 -15.83 3.68 -3.52
C GLN A 155 -15.05 4.80 -2.81
N MET A 156 -13.92 4.48 -2.20
CA MET A 156 -13.28 5.32 -1.18
C MET A 156 -11.90 5.83 -1.61
N TYR A 157 -11.14 5.07 -2.39
CA TYR A 157 -9.80 5.48 -2.75
C TYR A 157 -9.86 6.62 -3.78
N PRO A 158 -9.14 7.74 -3.58
CA PRO A 158 -9.29 8.97 -4.37
C PRO A 158 -8.61 8.91 -5.74
N CYS A 159 -8.94 7.88 -6.54
CA CYS A 159 -8.43 7.65 -7.88
C CYS A 159 -9.42 6.85 -8.74
N ASP A 160 -9.59 7.21 -10.01
CA ASP A 160 -10.31 6.37 -10.99
C ASP A 160 -9.38 5.30 -11.58
N PHE A 161 -9.40 4.09 -11.05
CA PHE A 161 -8.58 2.98 -11.53
C PHE A 161 -8.86 2.61 -12.98
N THR A 162 -7.82 2.57 -13.81
CA THR A 162 -7.91 2.12 -15.20
C THR A 162 -7.92 0.60 -15.32
N GLU A 163 -7.28 -0.08 -14.36
CA GLU A 163 -7.13 -1.54 -14.36
C GLU A 163 -7.18 -2.05 -12.91
N ILE A 164 -7.91 -3.13 -12.67
CA ILE A 164 -7.95 -3.82 -11.39
C ILE A 164 -7.57 -5.28 -11.62
N TYR A 165 -6.62 -5.79 -10.85
CA TYR A 165 -6.12 -7.16 -10.89
C TYR A 165 -6.38 -7.80 -9.53
N ALA A 166 -7.31 -8.74 -9.49
CA ALA A 166 -7.79 -9.36 -8.26
C ALA A 166 -7.38 -10.83 -8.23
N PHE A 167 -6.74 -11.25 -7.14
CA PHE A 167 -6.24 -12.61 -6.97
C PHE A 167 -6.98 -13.31 -5.83
N GLU A 168 -7.56 -14.46 -6.12
CA GLU A 168 -8.23 -15.32 -5.14
C GLU A 168 -8.09 -16.78 -5.51
N LYS A 169 -7.34 -17.56 -4.72
CA LYS A 169 -7.03 -18.96 -5.00
C LYS A 169 -8.27 -19.87 -5.08
N LYS A 170 -9.37 -19.53 -4.39
CA LYS A 170 -10.61 -20.31 -4.41
C LYS A 170 -11.51 -19.84 -5.56
N LEU A 171 -11.67 -20.70 -6.58
CA LEU A 171 -12.42 -20.43 -7.82
C LEU A 171 -13.75 -19.70 -7.64
N ASP A 172 -14.54 -20.09 -6.64
CA ASP A 172 -15.91 -19.60 -6.46
C ASP A 172 -16.07 -18.58 -5.31
N LEU A 173 -14.96 -18.14 -4.70
CA LEU A 173 -15.05 -17.22 -3.57
C LEU A 173 -15.19 -15.76 -4.02
N LEU A 174 -14.39 -15.34 -5.00
CA LEU A 174 -14.48 -13.99 -5.56
C LEU A 174 -15.52 -13.94 -6.69
N ILE A 175 -16.72 -13.47 -6.35
CA ILE A 175 -17.80 -13.25 -7.31
C ILE A 175 -17.97 -11.76 -7.56
N ILE A 176 -17.71 -11.31 -8.79
CA ILE A 176 -17.96 -9.93 -9.21
C ILE A 176 -19.46 -9.72 -9.42
N PRO A 177 -20.12 -8.78 -8.72
CA PRO A 177 -21.55 -8.56 -8.87
C PRO A 177 -21.95 -8.23 -10.31
N SER A 178 -23.00 -8.91 -10.81
CA SER A 178 -23.57 -8.69 -12.14
C SER A 178 -24.28 -7.34 -12.28
N GLY A 179 -24.53 -6.67 -11.15
CA GLY A 179 -25.06 -5.32 -11.07
C GLY A 179 -25.28 -4.91 -9.63
N PHE A 180 -25.96 -3.78 -9.47
CA PHE A 180 -26.51 -3.37 -8.20
C PHE A 180 -27.94 -3.86 -8.08
N SER A 181 -28.24 -4.61 -7.04
CA SER A 181 -29.62 -4.91 -6.66
C SER A 181 -29.92 -4.19 -5.37
N GLU A 182 -30.66 -3.07 -5.44
CA GLU A 182 -31.19 -2.42 -4.23
C GLU A 182 -32.09 -3.38 -3.44
N GLN A 183 -32.72 -4.30 -4.17
CA GLN A 183 -33.58 -5.33 -3.61
C GLN A 183 -32.83 -6.42 -2.89
N ASP A 184 -31.53 -6.67 -3.15
CA ASP A 184 -30.72 -7.71 -2.51
C ASP A 184 -29.58 -7.16 -1.62
N ASN A 185 -29.50 -5.83 -1.49
CA ASN A 185 -28.43 -5.13 -0.78
C ASN A 185 -28.82 -4.89 0.70
N TRP A 186 -28.92 -5.97 1.47
CA TRP A 186 -29.23 -5.91 2.90
C TRP A 186 -28.22 -6.70 3.74
N ALA A 187 -27.75 -6.10 4.83
CA ALA A 187 -27.00 -6.81 5.86
C ALA A 187 -27.95 -7.74 6.63
N VAL A 188 -27.71 -9.05 6.57
CA VAL A 188 -28.45 -10.04 7.35
C VAL A 188 -27.89 -10.05 8.77
N GLY A 189 -28.62 -9.46 9.72
CA GLY A 189 -28.40 -9.68 11.16
C GLY A 189 -28.18 -8.43 12.00
N ALA A 190 -29.22 -8.03 12.74
CA ALA A 190 -29.21 -7.52 14.13
C ALA A 190 -30.55 -6.82 14.40
N THR A 191 -31.41 -7.44 15.20
CA THR A 191 -32.61 -6.81 15.75
C THR A 191 -32.18 -5.75 16.76
N GLY A 192 -32.10 -4.48 16.34
CA GLY A 192 -31.87 -3.36 17.25
C GLY A 192 -31.12 -2.17 16.65
N ALA A 193 -30.44 -2.33 15.51
CA ALA A 193 -29.83 -1.24 14.78
C ALA A 193 -30.72 -0.88 13.59
N GLU A 194 -31.15 0.38 13.51
CA GLU A 194 -31.97 0.88 12.42
C GLU A 194 -31.23 0.78 11.08
N ARG A 195 -31.70 -0.17 10.26
CA ARG A 195 -31.75 -0.21 8.78
C ARG A 195 -31.10 0.98 8.05
N THR A 196 -29.80 0.95 7.82
CA THR A 196 -29.15 1.85 6.84
C THR A 196 -29.29 1.28 5.43
N LYS A 197 -29.98 2.02 4.56
CA LYS A 197 -30.14 1.71 3.13
C LYS A 197 -28.90 2.10 2.32
N ALA A 198 -28.64 1.29 1.29
CA ALA A 198 -27.89 1.59 0.06
C ALA A 198 -26.36 1.76 0.20
N ARG A 199 -25.63 0.66 0.02
CA ARG A 199 -24.29 0.71 -0.61
C ARG A 199 -24.47 1.16 -2.07
N PRO A 200 -23.80 2.21 -2.57
CA PRO A 200 -23.90 2.58 -3.98
C PRO A 200 -23.39 1.42 -4.86
N GLY A 201 -24.16 1.13 -5.90
CA GLY A 201 -23.84 0.08 -6.86
C GLY A 201 -22.49 0.26 -7.53
N VAL A 202 -21.82 -0.85 -7.85
CA VAL A 202 -20.57 -0.84 -8.62
C VAL A 202 -20.88 -0.45 -10.07
N PRO A 203 -20.33 0.67 -10.58
CA PRO A 203 -20.59 1.09 -11.95
C PRO A 203 -20.21 0.03 -12.97
N SER A 204 -20.96 -0.10 -14.07
CA SER A 204 -20.69 -1.12 -15.10
C SER A 204 -19.33 -0.95 -15.79
N TRP A 205 -18.82 0.29 -15.86
CA TRP A 205 -17.55 0.58 -16.51
C TRP A 205 -16.35 0.07 -15.73
N ILE A 206 -16.36 0.15 -14.39
CA ILE A 206 -15.23 -0.34 -13.56
C ILE A 206 -15.21 -1.87 -13.52
N ARG A 207 -16.39 -2.52 -13.57
CA ARG A 207 -16.48 -3.99 -13.62
C ARG A 207 -15.75 -4.58 -14.82
N LYS A 208 -15.79 -3.91 -15.98
CA LYS A 208 -15.07 -4.33 -17.19
C LYS A 208 -13.55 -4.18 -17.08
N ARG A 209 -13.06 -3.46 -16.07
CA ARG A 209 -11.63 -3.23 -15.80
C ARG A 209 -11.05 -4.22 -14.79
N ILE A 210 -11.89 -5.05 -14.16
CA ILE A 210 -11.48 -6.07 -13.19
C ILE A 210 -11.09 -7.35 -13.94
N LYS A 211 -9.86 -7.80 -13.71
CA LYS A 211 -9.32 -9.08 -14.16
C LYS A 211 -9.13 -9.96 -12.93
N VAL A 212 -9.80 -11.11 -12.91
CA VAL A 212 -9.73 -12.08 -11.80
C VAL A 212 -8.75 -13.18 -12.16
N TYR A 213 -7.88 -13.51 -11.21
CA TYR A 213 -6.91 -14.58 -11.27
C TYR A 213 -7.20 -15.55 -10.14
N ASN A 214 -7.43 -16.81 -10.48
CA ASN A 214 -7.71 -17.84 -9.48
C ASN A 214 -6.44 -18.53 -9.00
N GLU A 215 -5.50 -17.72 -8.52
CA GLU A 215 -4.16 -18.14 -8.15
C GLU A 215 -3.80 -17.66 -6.75
N PHE A 216 -2.96 -18.43 -6.07
CA PHE A 216 -2.30 -17.99 -4.86
C PHE A 216 -1.20 -16.99 -5.22
N VAL A 217 -0.98 -15.98 -4.37
CA VAL A 217 0.03 -14.97 -4.62
C VAL A 217 1.23 -15.24 -3.74
N SER A 218 2.43 -15.26 -4.31
CA SER A 218 3.67 -15.45 -3.55
C SER A 218 4.88 -14.75 -4.18
N ASP A 219 6.08 -15.04 -3.66
CA ASP A 219 7.36 -14.52 -4.16
C ASP A 219 8.02 -15.43 -5.23
N VAL A 220 7.39 -16.56 -5.56
CA VAL A 220 7.87 -17.57 -6.52
C VAL A 220 6.70 -18.09 -7.37
N ASP A 221 6.95 -18.49 -8.61
CA ASP A 221 5.93 -19.20 -9.38
C ASP A 221 5.97 -20.68 -8.99
N ASP A 222 4.83 -21.25 -8.61
CA ASP A 222 4.71 -22.67 -8.27
C ASP A 222 3.43 -23.26 -8.89
N PRO A 223 3.55 -24.04 -9.98
CA PRO A 223 2.39 -24.61 -10.66
C PRO A 223 1.66 -25.68 -9.83
N ASP A 224 2.32 -26.30 -8.85
CA ASP A 224 1.72 -27.39 -8.07
C ASP A 224 0.68 -26.86 -7.07
N VAL A 225 0.85 -25.61 -6.62
CA VAL A 225 -0.10 -24.90 -5.75
C VAL A 225 -0.80 -23.72 -6.43
N SER A 226 -0.63 -23.58 -7.75
CA SER A 226 -1.12 -22.45 -8.54
C SER A 226 -0.71 -21.10 -7.94
N ALA A 227 0.57 -20.95 -7.61
CA ALA A 227 1.13 -19.72 -7.09
C ALA A 227 1.79 -18.86 -8.18
N VAL A 228 1.55 -17.55 -8.12
CA VAL A 228 2.13 -16.54 -9.00
C VAL A 228 3.16 -15.71 -8.23
N ASN A 229 4.34 -15.56 -8.81
CA ASN A 229 5.31 -14.58 -8.36
C ASN A 229 4.82 -13.16 -8.66
N ILE A 230 4.33 -12.46 -7.64
CA ILE A 230 3.72 -11.14 -7.87
C ILE A 230 4.71 -10.08 -8.33
N THR A 231 5.97 -10.18 -7.89
CA THR A 231 7.02 -9.24 -8.30
C THR A 231 7.31 -9.39 -9.78
N ARG A 232 7.43 -10.64 -10.26
CA ARG A 232 7.60 -10.95 -11.68
C ARG A 232 6.37 -10.51 -12.48
N PHE A 233 5.16 -10.81 -12.00
CA PHE A 233 3.90 -10.41 -12.64
C PHE A 233 3.84 -8.89 -12.87
N ILE A 234 4.10 -8.10 -11.82
CA ILE A 234 4.13 -6.63 -11.90
C ILE A 234 5.16 -6.14 -12.93
N LYS A 235 6.39 -6.64 -12.88
CA LYS A 235 7.51 -6.11 -13.68
C LYS A 235 7.50 -6.62 -15.13
N GLN A 236 7.09 -7.87 -15.37
CA GLN A 236 7.26 -8.53 -16.66
C GLN A 236 5.96 -8.69 -17.44
N GLU A 237 4.86 -9.04 -16.77
CA GLU A 237 3.57 -9.23 -17.44
C GLU A 237 2.83 -7.90 -17.59
N LEU A 238 2.68 -7.16 -16.47
CA LEU A 238 2.02 -5.86 -16.48
C LEU A 238 2.92 -4.74 -16.98
N LYS A 239 4.25 -4.96 -16.90
CA LYS A 239 5.29 -4.00 -17.26
C LYS A 239 5.05 -2.64 -16.62
N LEU A 240 4.69 -2.65 -15.33
CA LEU A 240 4.45 -1.42 -14.60
C LEU A 240 5.76 -0.68 -14.38
N THR A 241 5.68 0.65 -14.45
CA THR A 241 6.83 1.54 -14.30
C THR A 241 6.48 2.68 -13.34
N ALA A 242 7.47 3.49 -12.99
CA ALA A 242 7.27 4.69 -12.18
C ALA A 242 6.38 5.76 -12.84
N GLU A 243 5.99 5.62 -14.11
CA GLU A 243 5.02 6.49 -14.79
C GLU A 243 3.56 6.12 -14.49
N ASP A 244 3.31 4.88 -14.07
CA ASP A 244 2.00 4.41 -13.66
C ASP A 244 1.69 4.87 -12.22
N ALA A 245 0.41 4.86 -11.82
CA ALA A 245 0.04 4.90 -10.41
C ALA A 245 -0.32 3.49 -9.95
N VAL A 246 0.35 2.96 -8.93
CA VAL A 246 0.16 1.56 -8.52
C VAL A 246 -0.18 1.44 -7.04
N MET A 247 -1.35 0.89 -6.77
CA MET A 247 -1.89 0.65 -5.44
C MET A 247 -1.99 -0.85 -5.22
N VAL A 248 -1.52 -1.33 -4.07
CA VAL A 248 -1.53 -2.75 -3.70
C VAL A 248 -2.28 -2.94 -2.39
N LYS A 249 -3.31 -3.80 -2.37
CA LYS A 249 -3.80 -4.45 -1.14
C LYS A 249 -3.23 -5.85 -1.07
N MET A 250 -2.75 -6.26 0.11
CA MET A 250 -2.09 -7.54 0.32
C MET A 250 -2.55 -8.20 1.62
N ASP A 251 -3.10 -9.40 1.50
CA ASP A 251 -3.59 -10.26 2.57
C ASP A 251 -3.65 -11.67 1.98
N ILE A 252 -2.50 -12.35 2.07
CA ILE A 252 -2.15 -13.56 1.32
C ILE A 252 -1.61 -14.65 2.26
N GLU A 253 -2.08 -14.64 3.51
CA GLU A 253 -1.96 -15.72 4.48
C GLU A 253 -0.50 -16.18 4.70
N ASP A 254 0.34 -15.28 5.22
CA ASP A 254 1.79 -15.43 5.54
C ASP A 254 2.73 -15.25 4.35
N SER A 255 2.22 -15.31 3.12
CA SER A 255 3.05 -15.06 1.94
C SER A 255 3.43 -13.58 1.75
N GLU A 256 2.94 -12.66 2.61
CA GLU A 256 3.33 -11.26 2.62
C GLU A 256 4.82 -11.11 2.96
N TRP A 257 5.31 -11.90 3.90
CA TRP A 257 6.68 -11.81 4.42
C TRP A 257 7.74 -11.92 3.33
N PRO A 258 7.85 -13.03 2.58
CA PRO A 258 8.88 -13.14 1.55
C PRO A 258 8.68 -12.14 0.40
N VAL A 259 7.43 -11.76 0.07
CA VAL A 259 7.15 -10.74 -0.95
C VAL A 259 7.67 -9.37 -0.52
N LEU A 260 7.32 -8.93 0.69
CA LEU A 260 7.71 -7.63 1.22
C LEU A 260 9.20 -7.56 1.53
N GLU A 261 9.82 -8.64 2.01
CA GLU A 261 11.27 -8.72 2.18
C GLU A 261 12.00 -8.60 0.84
N ARG A 262 11.48 -9.23 -0.22
CA ARG A 262 12.00 -9.06 -1.58
C ARG A 262 11.87 -7.61 -2.04
N TRP A 263 10.73 -6.97 -1.81
CA TRP A 263 10.50 -5.57 -2.20
C TRP A 263 11.36 -4.59 -1.41
N LEU A 264 11.65 -4.88 -0.14
CA LEU A 264 12.57 -4.09 0.67
C LEU A 264 13.98 -4.05 0.08
N ASN A 265 14.36 -5.11 -0.63
CA ASN A 265 15.67 -5.27 -1.27
C ASN A 265 15.67 -4.96 -2.79
N ASP A 266 14.50 -4.71 -3.39
CA ASP A 266 14.36 -4.33 -4.80
C ASP A 266 14.19 -2.81 -4.94
N GLY A 267 15.28 -2.13 -5.33
CA GLY A 267 15.30 -0.68 -5.49
C GLY A 267 14.42 -0.13 -6.61
N GLU A 268 13.96 -0.97 -7.54
CA GLU A 268 13.01 -0.55 -8.58
C GLU A 268 11.57 -0.59 -8.07
N MET A 269 11.24 -1.57 -7.22
CA MET A 269 9.86 -1.77 -6.74
C MET A 269 9.33 -0.57 -5.95
N VAL A 270 10.18 0.14 -5.21
CA VAL A 270 9.79 1.37 -4.49
C VAL A 270 9.44 2.53 -5.41
N GLN A 271 9.91 2.49 -6.67
CA GLN A 271 9.54 3.47 -7.69
C GLN A 271 8.28 3.04 -8.46
N ILE A 272 8.00 1.74 -8.52
CA ILE A 272 6.84 1.18 -9.24
C ILE A 272 5.57 1.22 -8.38
N VAL A 273 5.66 0.86 -7.10
CA VAL A 273 4.51 0.77 -6.19
C VAL A 273 4.40 2.06 -5.39
N ASP A 274 3.29 2.79 -5.59
CA ASP A 274 3.08 4.06 -4.92
C ASP A 274 2.53 3.90 -3.52
N GLU A 275 1.57 3.01 -3.32
CA GLU A 275 0.91 2.81 -2.02
C GLU A 275 0.57 1.34 -1.76
N ILE A 276 0.80 0.89 -0.53
CA ILE A 276 0.57 -0.49 -0.09
C ILE A 276 -0.33 -0.50 1.14
N PHE A 277 -1.32 -1.38 1.15
CA PHE A 277 -2.17 -1.71 2.28
C PHE A 277 -1.97 -3.19 2.57
N VAL A 278 -1.40 -3.55 3.72
CA VAL A 278 -1.04 -4.96 4.00
C VAL A 278 -1.52 -5.46 5.35
N GLU A 279 -2.14 -6.64 5.35
CA GLU A 279 -2.43 -7.43 6.53
C GLU A 279 -1.24 -8.37 6.78
N VAL A 280 -0.28 -7.92 7.58
CA VAL A 280 0.89 -8.74 7.89
C VAL A 280 0.50 -9.73 8.97
N HIS A 281 0.46 -11.00 8.61
CA HIS A 281 0.14 -12.09 9.51
C HIS A 281 1.26 -12.33 10.54
N TYR A 282 0.93 -12.35 11.83
CA TYR A 282 1.88 -12.58 12.94
C TYR A 282 1.23 -13.27 14.15
N ASN A 283 2.07 -13.79 15.03
CA ASN A 283 1.70 -14.38 16.31
C ASN A 283 1.62 -13.32 17.41
N HIS A 284 0.44 -13.15 17.99
CA HIS A 284 0.22 -12.35 19.19
C HIS A 284 -1.05 -12.80 19.89
N SER A 285 -1.06 -12.79 21.22
CA SER A 285 -2.20 -13.28 22.03
C SER A 285 -3.52 -12.57 21.70
N SER A 286 -3.48 -11.28 21.36
CA SER A 286 -4.65 -10.52 20.92
C SER A 286 -5.27 -11.03 19.61
N MET A 287 -4.52 -11.76 18.80
CA MET A 287 -4.95 -12.27 17.50
C MET A 287 -5.44 -13.72 17.55
N PHE A 288 -5.36 -14.40 18.70
CA PHE A 288 -5.65 -15.84 18.79
C PHE A 288 -7.12 -16.18 18.48
N ASN A 289 -8.05 -15.26 18.72
CA ASN A 289 -9.45 -15.42 18.34
C ASN A 289 -9.66 -15.49 16.82
N PHE A 290 -8.68 -15.06 16.03
CA PHE A 290 -8.65 -15.13 14.57
C PHE A 290 -7.81 -16.30 14.06
N ASN A 291 -7.39 -17.23 14.94
CA ASN A 291 -6.55 -18.37 14.61
C ASN A 291 -5.14 -17.99 14.12
N TRP A 292 -4.62 -16.84 14.55
CA TRP A 292 -3.27 -16.35 14.23
C TRP A 292 -2.16 -16.94 15.11
N ASN A 293 -2.51 -17.77 16.10
CA ASN A 293 -1.54 -18.53 16.89
C ASN A 293 -0.73 -19.53 16.05
N LYS A 294 -1.13 -19.78 14.80
CA LYS A 294 -0.43 -20.62 13.82
C LYS A 294 0.80 -19.95 13.20
N PHE A 295 0.86 -18.62 13.18
CA PHE A 295 1.96 -17.88 12.55
C PHE A 295 3.19 -17.89 13.45
N THR A 296 4.38 -17.69 12.86
CA THR A 296 5.67 -17.80 13.55
C THR A 296 6.29 -16.44 13.86
N HIS A 297 6.03 -15.44 13.02
CA HIS A 297 6.54 -14.09 13.22
C HIS A 297 5.88 -13.37 14.39
N GLU A 298 6.58 -12.47 15.06
CA GLU A 298 6.04 -11.68 16.16
C GLU A 298 5.51 -10.32 15.68
N ARG A 299 4.55 -9.74 16.42
CA ARG A 299 4.02 -8.40 16.17
C ARG A 299 5.11 -7.33 15.97
N ASN A 300 6.18 -7.38 16.77
CA ASN A 300 7.29 -6.43 16.68
C ASN A 300 8.10 -6.58 15.38
N GLN A 301 8.20 -7.81 14.85
CA GLN A 301 8.82 -8.05 13.56
C GLN A 301 7.98 -7.44 12.43
N ALA A 302 6.65 -7.59 12.49
CA ALA A 302 5.75 -7.02 11.48
C ALA A 302 5.83 -5.49 11.44
N LYS A 303 5.85 -4.86 12.62
CA LYS A 303 6.06 -3.41 12.72
C LYS A 303 7.41 -2.98 12.17
N ARG A 304 8.49 -3.70 12.50
CA ARG A 304 9.84 -3.40 12.01
C ARG A 304 9.92 -3.54 10.49
N LEU A 305 9.24 -4.52 9.90
CA LEU A 305 9.15 -4.68 8.44
C LEU A 305 8.51 -3.44 7.79
N LEU A 306 7.35 -2.99 8.28
CA LEU A 306 6.69 -1.79 7.75
C LEU A 306 7.54 -0.52 7.95
N ALA A 307 8.18 -0.38 9.12
CA ALA A 307 9.08 0.75 9.38
C ALA A 307 10.27 0.78 8.40
N ASN A 308 10.87 -0.39 8.13
CA ASN A 308 11.93 -0.54 7.13
C ASN A 308 11.46 -0.17 5.73
N LEU A 309 10.26 -0.60 5.33
CA LEU A 309 9.66 -0.28 4.03
C LEU A 309 9.41 1.23 3.90
N ARG A 310 8.84 1.88 4.93
CA ARG A 310 8.65 3.34 4.97
C ARG A 310 9.96 4.10 4.88
N TRP A 311 10.99 3.64 5.60
CA TRP A 311 12.34 4.20 5.51
C TRP A 311 12.95 4.06 4.11
N LYS A 312 12.66 2.98 3.39
CA LYS A 312 13.06 2.83 1.98
C LYS A 312 12.24 3.69 1.01
N GLY A 313 11.12 4.24 1.45
CA GLY A 313 10.27 5.14 0.67
C GLY A 313 8.91 4.55 0.27
N TYR A 314 8.56 3.34 0.71
CA TYR A 314 7.23 2.78 0.46
C TYR A 314 6.17 3.49 1.31
N TYR A 315 5.13 4.00 0.67
CA TYR A 315 3.96 4.55 1.36
C TYR A 315 3.04 3.39 1.76
N ILE A 316 3.27 2.82 2.94
CA ILE A 316 2.66 1.56 3.37
C ILE A 316 1.86 1.67 4.67
N HIS A 317 0.72 1.01 4.69
CA HIS A 317 -0.26 0.98 5.76
C HIS A 317 -0.57 -0.43 6.21
N PHE A 318 -1.00 -0.58 7.46
CA PHE A 318 -1.69 -1.80 7.86
C PHE A 318 -3.08 -1.84 7.21
N TRP A 319 -3.41 -2.97 6.60
CA TRP A 319 -4.79 -3.34 6.26
C TRP A 319 -5.42 -4.00 7.49
N PRO A 320 -6.66 -3.64 7.86
CA PRO A 320 -7.35 -4.11 9.06
C PRO A 320 -7.73 -5.58 9.00
#